data_AF-D6GW33-F1
#
_entry.id   AF-D6GW33-F1
#
_cell.length_a   1.000
_cell.length_b   1.000
_cell.length_c   1.000
_cell.angle_alpha   90.00
_cell.angle_beta   90.00
_cell.angle_gamma   90.00
#
_symmetry.space_group_name_H-M   'P 1'
#
loop_
_entity.id
_entity.type
_entity.pdbx_description
1 polymer ?
#
loop_
_entity_poly.entity_id
_entity_poly.type
_entity_poly.pdbx_seq_one_letter_code
_entity_poly.pdbx_strand_id
1 'polypeptide(L)'
;MPVPSWEAGQEKLLQEDRMKYRQGVLYEMVGHPFYNRLERKEFITVFINQHDTYDEILSVMAHVYGHLHIEYNNKLAKSVHSNYNKHEFYRDRYREMEKILSIEQLEQLYDHAQTLSGLMDLFPDFHKAKKSDYYSTERINPNSDVYDVYKFTLNNVKFNPWEKELLEMMYDINQLMKTARIKIMHEGFATFVEDKYATEVAKTDAGTAFKMREGILRVADVLSPSQLPYYLGFRLFKDIENRWNEGRHGPLYELLSEDEKRNYIKREDKGLFEILEIVKSYTDWDFIFSYADNDFFKKLAKEIEEKTNKLIERQYADSPANVVNMVKDYYNKKIDPNIFRFQLLMRTENYGPMLYVPKGSFNGDRLILRQDLSFLKRYTGIIPEEQRKNFEREAAQMFGLYNEDAGEKQETALALNRIASLWNIPVSLETMNKEGKPLTVTSNGKKIDVSEKGDGPKLDD
;
A
#
# COMPACT_ATOMS: atom_id res chain seq x y z
N MET A 1 2.56 16.51 -1.59
CA MET A 1 3.51 15.57 -0.94
C MET A 1 3.10 14.15 -1.31
N PRO A 2 3.75 13.06 -0.88
CA PRO A 2 2.86 12.03 -0.36
C PRO A 2 3.36 11.48 0.97
N VAL A 3 2.47 11.41 1.96
CA VAL A 3 2.34 10.39 3.01
C VAL A 3 0.91 10.56 3.52
N PRO A 4 0.24 9.51 3.99
CA PRO A 4 -0.05 8.20 3.39
C PRO A 4 -1.31 8.33 2.52
N SER A 5 -1.55 7.44 1.56
CA SER A 5 -2.80 7.52 0.79
C SER A 5 -4.01 7.17 1.69
N TRP A 6 -4.81 8.19 1.97
CA TRP A 6 -6.21 8.09 2.39
C TRP A 6 -7.14 8.52 1.24
N GLU A 7 -6.62 8.43 0.02
CA GLU A 7 -7.14 9.01 -1.22
C GLU A 7 -7.47 7.86 -2.17
N ALA A 8 -8.52 7.85 -2.98
CA ALA A 8 -9.61 8.78 -3.25
C ALA A 8 -10.79 7.89 -3.74
N GLY A 9 -12.05 8.27 -3.50
CA GLY A 9 -12.76 8.90 -4.60
C GLY A 9 -12.78 8.06 -5.88
N GLN A 10 -13.47 6.92 -5.94
CA GLN A 10 -13.88 6.43 -7.26
C GLN A 10 -15.03 7.34 -7.70
N GLU A 11 -14.71 8.47 -8.34
CA GLU A 11 -15.67 9.10 -9.25
C GLU A 11 -15.87 8.09 -10.39
N LYS A 12 -16.75 7.10 -10.24
CA LYS A 12 -17.08 6.09 -11.23
C LYS A 12 -17.51 6.72 -12.54
N LEU A 13 -18.03 7.95 -12.59
CA LEU A 13 -18.28 8.65 -13.86
C LEU A 13 -17.00 9.17 -14.53
N LEU A 14 -16.06 9.74 -13.77
CA LEU A 14 -14.78 10.21 -14.30
C LEU A 14 -13.81 9.04 -14.53
N GLN A 15 -13.96 7.98 -13.74
CA GLN A 15 -13.38 6.67 -13.96
C GLN A 15 -14.10 5.94 -15.08
N GLU A 16 -15.40 6.01 -15.35
CA GLU A 16 -16.06 5.37 -16.51
C GLU A 16 -15.69 6.11 -17.80
N ASP A 17 -15.58 7.44 -17.75
CA ASP A 17 -15.09 8.24 -18.87
C ASP A 17 -13.56 8.11 -19.06
N ARG A 18 -12.78 7.81 -18.01
CA ARG A 18 -11.37 7.36 -18.13
C ARG A 18 -11.23 5.85 -18.44
N MET A 19 -12.18 5.02 -18.03
CA MET A 19 -12.24 3.54 -18.13
C MET A 19 -12.87 3.09 -19.45
N LYS A 20 -13.46 4.02 -20.22
CA LYS A 20 -13.49 3.91 -21.67
C LYS A 20 -12.08 3.60 -22.24
N TYR A 21 -11.02 3.87 -21.46
CA TYR A 21 -9.60 3.64 -21.75
C TYR A 21 -8.76 3.02 -20.60
N ARG A 22 -9.29 2.06 -19.82
CA ARG A 22 -8.61 1.23 -18.77
C ARG A 22 -8.49 1.84 -17.36
N GLN A 23 -9.25 1.31 -16.40
CA GLN A 23 -8.96 1.18 -14.94
C GLN A 23 -9.84 0.01 -14.42
N GLY A 24 -9.50 -0.84 -13.46
CA GLY A 24 -8.56 -0.71 -12.35
C GLY A 24 -9.36 -0.83 -11.06
N VAL A 25 -9.12 -1.88 -10.27
CA VAL A 25 -9.67 -2.21 -8.93
C VAL A 25 -10.85 -3.22 -8.87
N LEU A 26 -11.74 -3.35 -9.86
CA LEU A 26 -12.82 -4.37 -9.80
C LEU A 26 -12.68 -5.57 -10.75
N TYR A 27 -11.74 -5.53 -11.70
CA TYR A 27 -11.70 -6.46 -12.83
C TYR A 27 -10.67 -7.61 -12.71
N GLU A 28 -9.84 -7.63 -11.67
CA GLU A 28 -8.87 -8.71 -11.43
C GLU A 28 -9.25 -9.54 -10.18
N MET A 29 -10.53 -9.86 -10.02
CA MET A 29 -10.92 -10.89 -9.05
C MET A 29 -10.78 -12.27 -9.69
N VAL A 30 -9.87 -13.07 -9.16
CA VAL A 30 -9.52 -14.39 -9.69
C VAL A 30 -9.95 -15.46 -8.68
N GLY A 31 -10.83 -16.35 -9.12
CA GLY A 31 -11.26 -17.52 -8.36
C GLY A 31 -10.22 -18.66 -8.44
N HIS A 32 -9.81 -19.15 -7.27
CA HIS A 32 -8.98 -20.36 -7.03
C HIS A 32 -9.63 -21.65 -7.62
N PRO A 33 -8.91 -22.77 -7.93
CA PRO A 33 -7.51 -23.12 -7.61
C PRO A 33 -6.43 -22.95 -8.67
N PHE A 34 -5.28 -22.51 -8.16
CA PHE A 34 -3.94 -22.59 -8.74
C PHE A 34 -3.66 -23.95 -9.39
N TYR A 35 -3.12 -23.93 -10.62
CA TYR A 35 -2.66 -25.14 -11.29
C TYR A 35 -1.43 -25.70 -10.59
N ASN A 36 -1.64 -26.72 -9.76
CA ASN A 36 -0.59 -27.61 -9.31
C ASN A 36 -0.62 -28.88 -10.17
N ARG A 37 0.45 -29.13 -10.93
CA ARG A 37 0.61 -30.33 -11.77
C ARG A 37 0.48 -31.64 -10.98
N LEU A 38 0.73 -31.60 -9.67
CA LEU A 38 0.57 -32.72 -8.74
C LEU A 38 -0.87 -32.87 -8.22
N GLU A 39 -1.65 -31.79 -8.10
CA GLU A 39 -3.02 -31.83 -7.56
C GLU A 39 -4.12 -31.84 -8.63
N ARG A 40 -3.80 -31.62 -9.91
CA ARG A 40 -4.76 -31.63 -11.04
C ARG A 40 -6.02 -30.78 -10.81
N LYS A 41 -5.88 -29.61 -10.19
CA LYS A 41 -6.97 -28.63 -10.06
C LYS A 41 -6.85 -27.59 -11.18
N GLU A 42 -7.96 -27.32 -11.87
CA GLU A 42 -8.05 -26.37 -12.99
C GLU A 42 -8.71 -25.06 -12.53
N PHE A 43 -8.37 -23.95 -13.22
CA PHE A 43 -8.83 -22.59 -12.91
C PHE A 43 -10.33 -22.42 -13.16
N ILE A 44 -11.00 -21.58 -12.35
CA ILE A 44 -12.46 -21.44 -12.39
C ILE A 44 -12.94 -20.24 -13.22
N THR A 45 -12.37 -19.03 -13.16
CA THR A 45 -12.73 -17.94 -14.11
C THR A 45 -11.73 -16.78 -14.08
N VAL A 46 -11.40 -16.20 -15.25
CA VAL A 46 -10.77 -14.87 -15.39
C VAL A 46 -11.74 -13.97 -16.14
N PHE A 47 -11.95 -12.75 -15.66
CA PHE A 47 -12.82 -11.77 -16.30
C PHE A 47 -11.98 -10.83 -17.15
N ILE A 48 -12.29 -10.77 -18.44
CA ILE A 48 -11.55 -10.01 -19.44
C ILE A 48 -12.52 -9.00 -20.06
N ASN A 49 -12.06 -7.81 -20.42
CA ASN A 49 -12.93 -6.85 -21.10
C ASN A 49 -13.20 -7.33 -22.54
N GLN A 50 -14.43 -7.16 -23.02
CA GLN A 50 -14.82 -7.59 -24.36
C GLN A 50 -14.08 -6.82 -25.48
N HIS A 51 -13.48 -5.68 -25.14
CA HIS A 51 -12.76 -4.83 -26.07
C HIS A 51 -11.23 -4.93 -25.95
N ASP A 52 -10.70 -5.77 -25.06
CA ASP A 52 -9.26 -5.97 -24.93
C ASP A 52 -8.69 -6.65 -26.19
N THR A 53 -7.56 -6.16 -26.68
CA THR A 53 -6.80 -6.80 -27.75
C THR A 53 -6.15 -8.08 -27.25
N TYR A 54 -5.80 -8.99 -28.17
CA TYR A 54 -5.13 -10.24 -27.81
C TYR A 54 -3.88 -10.04 -26.94
N ASP A 55 -3.07 -9.03 -27.22
CA ASP A 55 -1.88 -8.69 -26.43
C ASP A 55 -2.23 -8.16 -25.03
N GLU A 56 -3.30 -7.38 -24.88
CA GLU A 56 -3.82 -6.93 -23.58
C GLU A 56 -4.29 -8.13 -22.75
N ILE A 57 -5.04 -9.06 -23.37
CA ILE A 57 -5.52 -10.28 -22.70
C ILE A 57 -4.35 -11.12 -22.19
N LEU A 58 -3.33 -11.35 -23.02
CA LEU A 58 -2.15 -12.11 -22.62
C LEU A 58 -1.40 -11.43 -21.46
N SER A 59 -1.28 -10.10 -21.49
CA SER A 59 -0.70 -9.31 -20.39
C SER A 59 -1.46 -9.53 -19.09
N VAL A 60 -2.78 -9.35 -19.10
CA VAL A 60 -3.64 -9.51 -17.92
C VAL A 60 -3.56 -10.93 -17.38
N MET A 61 -3.61 -11.95 -18.24
CA MET A 61 -3.49 -13.34 -17.81
C MET A 61 -2.15 -13.64 -17.13
N ALA A 62 -1.05 -13.11 -17.66
CA ALA A 62 0.27 -13.29 -17.06
C ALA A 62 0.40 -12.56 -15.72
N HIS A 63 -0.14 -11.34 -15.63
CA HIS A 63 -0.17 -10.55 -14.40
C HIS A 63 -0.95 -11.27 -13.29
N VAL A 64 -2.19 -11.68 -13.61
CA VAL A 64 -3.07 -12.47 -12.73
C VAL A 64 -2.39 -13.75 -12.25
N TYR A 65 -1.69 -14.46 -13.13
CA TYR A 65 -0.96 -15.67 -12.73
C TYR A 65 0.10 -15.36 -11.66
N GLY A 66 0.76 -14.21 -11.75
CA GLY A 66 1.72 -13.78 -10.75
C GLY A 66 1.09 -13.53 -9.37
N HIS A 67 -0.07 -12.86 -9.31
CA HIS A 67 -0.84 -12.69 -8.06
C HIS A 67 -1.20 -14.05 -7.43
N LEU A 68 -1.81 -14.94 -8.22
CA LEU A 68 -2.17 -16.28 -7.76
C LEU A 68 -0.96 -17.05 -7.22
N HIS A 69 0.19 -16.92 -7.88
CA HIS A 69 1.39 -17.62 -7.47
C HIS A 69 1.93 -17.10 -6.13
N ILE A 70 2.00 -15.79 -5.91
CA ILE A 70 2.47 -15.26 -4.63
C ILE A 70 1.49 -15.57 -3.50
N GLU A 71 0.18 -15.40 -3.72
CA GLU A 71 -0.84 -15.75 -2.74
C GLU A 71 -0.79 -17.24 -2.37
N TYR A 72 -0.65 -18.11 -3.38
CA TYR A 72 -0.56 -19.56 -3.18
C TYR A 72 0.78 -20.01 -2.59
N ASN A 73 1.86 -19.21 -2.60
CA ASN A 73 3.16 -19.68 -2.10
C ASN A 73 3.64 -18.97 -0.83
N ASN A 74 3.22 -17.73 -0.60
CA ASN A 74 3.63 -16.97 0.56
C ASN A 74 3.01 -17.53 1.85
N LYS A 75 3.84 -17.83 2.85
CA LYS A 75 3.40 -18.44 4.11
C LYS A 75 2.40 -17.58 4.90
N LEU A 76 2.59 -16.26 4.91
CA LEU A 76 1.71 -15.34 5.62
C LEU A 76 0.40 -15.16 4.86
N ALA A 77 0.45 -14.99 3.54
CA ALA A 77 -0.76 -14.95 2.71
C ALA A 77 -1.63 -16.20 2.90
N LYS A 78 -1.02 -17.41 2.90
CA LYS A 78 -1.72 -18.67 3.20
C LYS A 78 -2.40 -18.71 4.57
N SER A 79 -1.77 -18.07 5.55
CA SER A 79 -2.29 -18.07 6.93
C SER A 79 -3.56 -17.22 7.04
N VAL A 80 -3.73 -16.26 6.13
CA VAL A 80 -4.99 -15.55 5.96
C VAL A 80 -5.90 -16.43 5.10
N HIS A 81 -6.88 -17.09 5.71
CA HIS A 81 -7.83 -17.91 4.97
C HIS A 81 -8.71 -17.04 4.07
N SER A 82 -8.26 -16.74 2.86
CA SER A 82 -9.07 -16.18 1.79
C SER A 82 -10.08 -17.24 1.35
N ASN A 83 -11.32 -17.10 1.79
CA ASN A 83 -12.40 -17.90 1.22
C ASN A 83 -12.78 -17.28 -0.12
N TYR A 84 -12.10 -17.67 -1.20
CA TYR A 84 -12.26 -17.06 -2.52
C TYR A 84 -13.69 -17.15 -3.10
N ASN A 85 -14.51 -18.12 -2.67
CA ASN A 85 -15.94 -18.16 -2.99
C ASN A 85 -16.66 -16.89 -2.50
N LYS A 86 -16.13 -16.21 -1.47
CA LYS A 86 -16.62 -14.91 -1.03
C LYS A 86 -16.36 -13.81 -2.06
N HIS A 87 -15.27 -13.84 -2.84
CA HIS A 87 -14.99 -12.77 -3.82
C HIS A 87 -15.97 -12.79 -4.99
N GLU A 88 -16.31 -13.98 -5.52
CA GLU A 88 -17.37 -14.12 -6.53
C GLU A 88 -18.72 -13.62 -5.98
N PHE A 89 -19.04 -14.01 -4.74
CA PHE A 89 -20.21 -13.51 -4.04
C PHE A 89 -20.20 -11.98 -3.88
N TYR A 90 -19.08 -11.38 -3.47
CA TYR A 90 -18.93 -9.93 -3.29
C TYR A 90 -19.14 -9.17 -4.60
N ARG A 91 -18.59 -9.67 -5.71
CA ARG A 91 -18.84 -9.09 -7.03
C ARG A 91 -20.32 -9.13 -7.39
N ASP A 92 -20.96 -10.28 -7.23
CA ASP A 92 -22.37 -10.43 -7.60
C ASP A 92 -23.27 -9.55 -6.73
N ARG A 93 -22.97 -9.47 -5.43
CA ARG A 93 -23.64 -8.53 -4.51
C ARG A 93 -23.43 -7.07 -4.90
N TYR A 94 -22.21 -6.68 -5.27
CA TYR A 94 -21.93 -5.33 -5.76
C TYR A 94 -22.76 -4.99 -7.01
N ARG A 95 -22.81 -5.91 -7.99
CA ARG A 95 -23.64 -5.74 -9.21
C ARG A 95 -25.14 -5.70 -8.91
N GLU A 96 -25.60 -6.40 -7.89
CA GLU A 96 -26.99 -6.32 -7.43
C GLU A 96 -27.28 -4.96 -6.79
N MET A 97 -26.36 -4.45 -5.96
CA MET A 97 -26.45 -3.11 -5.38
C MET A 97 -26.50 -2.03 -6.48
N GLU A 98 -25.65 -2.13 -7.51
CA GLU A 98 -25.63 -1.19 -8.66
C GLU A 98 -26.95 -1.11 -9.44
N LYS A 99 -27.76 -2.17 -9.44
CA LYS A 99 -29.06 -2.19 -10.12
C LYS A 99 -30.16 -1.49 -9.33
N ILE A 100 -29.99 -1.37 -8.01
CA ILE A 100 -31.02 -0.93 -7.07
C ILE A 100 -30.72 0.47 -6.53
N LEU A 101 -29.43 0.79 -6.35
CA LEU A 101 -28.94 2.06 -5.82
C LEU A 101 -28.49 2.99 -6.95
N SER A 102 -28.49 4.30 -6.67
CA SER A 102 -27.85 5.24 -7.60
C SER A 102 -26.32 5.10 -7.53
N ILE A 103 -25.65 5.45 -8.62
CA ILE A 103 -24.18 5.39 -8.69
C ILE A 103 -23.57 6.27 -7.60
N GLU A 104 -24.12 7.47 -7.40
CA GLU A 104 -23.62 8.43 -6.42
C GLU A 104 -23.69 7.88 -4.98
N GLN A 105 -24.74 7.12 -4.64
CA GLN A 105 -24.88 6.51 -3.31
C GLN A 105 -23.80 5.45 -3.08
N LEU A 106 -23.52 4.63 -4.09
CA LEU A 106 -22.54 3.56 -4.00
C LEU A 106 -21.11 4.11 -3.94
N GLU A 107 -20.79 5.09 -4.79
CA GLU A 107 -19.51 5.82 -4.78
C GLU A 107 -19.26 6.48 -3.43
N GLN A 108 -20.26 7.20 -2.89
CA GLN A 108 -20.11 7.88 -1.62
C GLN A 108 -19.77 6.89 -0.51
N LEU A 109 -20.43 5.74 -0.44
CA LEU A 109 -20.12 4.74 0.58
C LEU A 109 -18.78 4.05 0.34
N TYR A 110 -18.44 3.79 -0.92
CA TYR A 110 -17.14 3.24 -1.29
C TYR A 110 -15.99 4.14 -0.83
N ASP A 111 -16.14 5.46 -0.97
CA ASP A 111 -15.19 6.45 -0.46
C ASP A 111 -14.99 6.35 1.05
N HIS A 112 -16.07 6.16 1.82
CA HIS A 112 -15.97 5.91 3.25
C HIS A 112 -15.23 4.59 3.53
N ALA A 113 -15.54 3.53 2.79
CA ALA A 113 -14.90 2.23 2.92
C ALA A 113 -13.39 2.31 2.66
N GLN A 114 -12.98 3.06 1.63
CA GLN A 114 -11.59 3.30 1.27
C GLN A 114 -10.87 4.11 2.36
N THR A 115 -11.47 5.20 2.83
CA THR A 115 -10.93 5.99 3.96
C THR A 115 -10.75 5.11 5.21
N LEU A 116 -11.73 4.25 5.53
CA LEU A 116 -11.62 3.34 6.67
C LEU A 116 -10.59 2.22 6.46
N SER A 117 -10.37 1.76 5.22
CA SER A 117 -9.36 0.74 4.93
C SER A 117 -7.96 1.19 5.37
N GLY A 118 -7.65 2.49 5.25
CA GLY A 118 -6.43 3.11 5.75
C GLY A 118 -6.24 2.99 7.27
N LEU A 119 -7.33 2.72 8.01
CA LEU A 119 -7.38 2.65 9.47
C LEU A 119 -7.52 1.24 10.04
N MET A 120 -7.31 0.23 9.21
CA MET A 120 -7.21 -1.15 9.66
C MET A 120 -5.87 -1.39 10.36
N ASP A 121 -5.86 -2.23 11.38
CA ASP A 121 -4.63 -2.62 12.07
C ASP A 121 -3.74 -3.47 11.14
N LEU A 122 -2.62 -2.89 10.70
CA LEU A 122 -1.61 -3.53 9.86
C LEU A 122 -0.69 -4.48 10.66
N PHE A 123 -0.63 -4.28 11.98
CA PHE A 123 0.34 -4.87 12.87
C PHE A 123 -0.32 -5.60 14.06
N PRO A 124 -1.38 -6.41 13.84
CA PRO A 124 -2.10 -7.06 14.94
C PRO A 124 -1.19 -8.01 15.73
N ASP A 125 -0.15 -8.57 15.10
CA ASP A 125 0.82 -9.44 15.75
C ASP A 125 1.62 -8.75 16.86
N PHE A 126 1.86 -7.44 16.72
CA PHE A 126 2.59 -6.61 17.70
C PHE A 126 1.72 -6.24 18.89
N HIS A 127 0.42 -6.22 18.62
CA HIS A 127 -0.69 -5.89 19.50
C HIS A 127 -1.18 -7.12 20.29
N LYS A 128 -0.92 -8.35 19.79
CA LYS A 128 -1.37 -9.65 20.33
C LYS A 128 -0.95 -9.99 21.77
N ALA A 129 0.00 -9.30 22.40
CA ALA A 129 0.32 -9.52 23.81
C ALA A 129 -0.87 -9.20 24.76
N LYS A 130 -1.90 -8.49 24.28
CA LYS A 130 -3.15 -8.17 25.01
C LYS A 130 -4.39 -8.83 24.37
N LYS A 131 -4.30 -10.12 24.05
CA LYS A 131 -5.33 -10.85 23.28
C LYS A 131 -6.73 -10.93 23.90
N SER A 132 -6.95 -10.55 25.17
CA SER A 132 -8.30 -10.62 25.75
C SER A 132 -9.20 -9.43 25.40
N ASP A 133 -8.66 -8.26 25.05
CA ASP A 133 -9.43 -7.00 25.17
C ASP A 133 -9.54 -6.15 23.89
N TYR A 134 -9.00 -6.57 22.73
CA TYR A 134 -9.09 -5.76 21.49
C TYR A 134 -10.52 -5.37 21.11
N TYR A 135 -11.50 -6.18 21.49
CA TYR A 135 -12.90 -5.95 21.22
C TYR A 135 -13.64 -5.80 22.55
N SER A 136 -13.78 -4.55 23.00
CA SER A 136 -14.77 -4.23 24.01
C SER A 136 -16.15 -4.62 23.49
N THR A 137 -16.74 -5.67 24.06
CA THR A 137 -18.17 -5.98 23.88
C THR A 137 -19.06 -5.00 24.63
N GLU A 138 -18.47 -4.16 25.48
CA GLU A 138 -19.14 -3.08 26.20
C GLU A 138 -19.23 -1.86 25.26
N ARG A 139 -20.36 -1.77 24.56
CA ARG A 139 -20.64 -0.64 23.67
C ARG A 139 -20.45 0.67 24.42
N ILE A 140 -19.82 1.61 23.69
CA ILE A 140 -19.64 3.04 23.95
C ILE A 140 -18.31 3.43 24.62
N ASN A 141 -17.56 2.58 25.32
CA ASN A 141 -16.22 2.97 25.81
C ASN A 141 -15.17 1.84 25.71
N PRO A 142 -14.06 2.02 24.97
CA PRO A 142 -13.03 0.99 24.87
C PRO A 142 -12.21 0.86 26.16
N ASN A 143 -12.14 -0.37 26.71
CA ASN A 143 -11.38 -0.70 27.91
C ASN A 143 -9.85 -0.85 27.65
N SER A 144 -9.43 -0.79 26.40
CA SER A 144 -8.04 -0.77 25.91
C SER A 144 -7.93 0.06 24.62
N ASP A 145 -6.71 0.38 24.19
CA ASP A 145 -6.49 1.04 22.89
C ASP A 145 -6.99 0.15 21.74
N VAL A 146 -7.68 0.76 20.76
CA VAL A 146 -8.28 0.05 19.61
C VAL A 146 -7.58 0.47 18.32
N TYR A 147 -6.74 -0.41 17.78
CA TYR A 147 -5.93 -0.16 16.59
C TYR A 147 -6.65 -0.46 15.27
N ASP A 148 -7.68 -1.32 15.28
CA ASP A 148 -8.53 -1.57 14.10
C ASP A 148 -9.76 -0.65 14.15
N VAL A 149 -9.57 0.60 13.70
CA VAL A 149 -10.62 1.63 13.73
C VAL A 149 -11.72 1.35 12.70
N TYR A 150 -11.41 0.66 11.60
CA TYR A 150 -12.44 0.21 10.66
C TYR A 150 -13.40 -0.75 11.37
N LYS A 151 -12.89 -1.81 11.98
CA LYS A 151 -13.74 -2.77 12.69
C LYS A 151 -14.49 -2.11 13.85
N PHE A 152 -13.83 -1.19 14.56
CA PHE A 152 -14.47 -0.37 15.60
C PHE A 152 -15.66 0.42 15.05
N THR A 153 -15.51 1.03 13.86
CA THR A 153 -16.58 1.75 13.16
C THR A 153 -17.75 0.84 12.81
N LEU A 154 -17.48 -0.32 12.19
CA LEU A 154 -18.49 -1.33 11.85
C LEU A 154 -19.33 -1.82 13.04
N ASN A 155 -18.73 -1.83 14.24
CA ASN A 155 -19.36 -2.32 15.47
C ASN A 155 -20.17 -1.24 16.22
N ASN A 156 -19.82 0.04 16.06
CA ASN A 156 -20.37 1.14 16.87
C ASN A 156 -21.27 2.10 16.08
N VAL A 157 -21.10 2.22 14.77
CA VAL A 157 -21.99 3.03 13.92
C VAL A 157 -23.19 2.20 13.48
N LYS A 158 -24.37 2.82 13.48
CA LYS A 158 -25.61 2.21 13.00
C LYS A 158 -25.76 2.46 11.50
N PHE A 159 -25.42 1.46 10.72
CA PHE A 159 -25.60 1.45 9.26
C PHE A 159 -26.96 0.85 8.88
N ASN A 160 -27.48 1.25 7.72
CA ASN A 160 -28.53 0.46 7.09
C ASN A 160 -27.95 -0.89 6.58
N PRO A 161 -28.78 -1.89 6.27
CA PRO A 161 -28.29 -3.24 5.95
C PRO A 161 -27.33 -3.30 4.76
N TRP A 162 -27.62 -2.57 3.68
CA TRP A 162 -26.77 -2.62 2.48
C TRP A 162 -25.46 -1.86 2.68
N GLU A 163 -25.47 -0.75 3.44
CA GLU A 163 -24.27 -0.01 3.79
C GLU A 163 -23.30 -0.87 4.58
N LYS A 164 -23.84 -1.54 5.61
CA LYS A 164 -23.08 -2.43 6.46
C LYS A 164 -22.47 -3.57 5.65
N GLU A 165 -23.27 -4.17 4.77
CA GLU A 165 -22.81 -5.24 3.91
C GLU A 165 -21.65 -4.79 3.02
N LEU A 166 -21.76 -3.66 2.30
CA LEU A 166 -20.67 -3.16 1.47
C LEU A 166 -19.40 -2.91 2.29
N LEU A 167 -19.52 -2.26 3.45
CA LEU A 167 -18.39 -1.99 4.33
C LEU A 167 -17.74 -3.28 4.87
N GLU A 168 -18.54 -4.30 5.22
CA GLU A 168 -18.02 -5.60 5.65
C GLU A 168 -17.32 -6.35 4.52
N MET A 169 -17.85 -6.30 3.29
CA MET A 169 -17.18 -6.87 2.11
C MET A 169 -15.83 -6.17 1.87
N MET A 170 -15.81 -4.84 1.91
CA MET A 170 -14.60 -4.05 1.71
C MET A 170 -13.57 -4.29 2.82
N TYR A 171 -14.00 -4.43 4.06
CA TYR A 171 -13.15 -4.82 5.18
C TYR A 171 -12.52 -6.20 4.94
N ASP A 172 -13.34 -7.21 4.61
CA ASP A 172 -12.86 -8.58 4.38
C ASP A 172 -11.83 -8.65 3.22
N ILE A 173 -12.05 -7.91 2.12
CA ILE A 173 -11.12 -7.83 0.98
C ILE A 173 -9.79 -7.19 1.41
N ASN A 174 -9.85 -6.03 2.07
CA ASN A 174 -8.64 -5.30 2.47
C ASN A 174 -7.85 -6.03 3.56
N GLN A 175 -8.51 -6.82 4.41
CA GLN A 175 -7.88 -7.60 5.47
C GLN A 175 -6.85 -8.58 4.92
N LEU A 176 -7.08 -9.18 3.74
CA LEU A 176 -6.15 -10.15 3.14
C LEU A 176 -4.78 -9.54 2.89
N MET A 177 -4.74 -8.45 2.14
CA MET A 177 -3.50 -7.77 1.76
C MET A 177 -2.81 -7.12 2.96
N LYS A 178 -3.59 -6.53 3.88
CA LYS A 178 -3.06 -5.86 5.07
C LYS A 178 -2.50 -6.84 6.10
N THR A 179 -3.11 -8.02 6.25
CA THR A 179 -2.60 -9.06 7.16
C THR A 179 -1.33 -9.71 6.58
N ALA A 180 -1.32 -9.97 5.28
CA ALA A 180 -0.16 -10.58 4.63
C ALA A 180 1.03 -9.61 4.54
N ARG A 181 0.79 -8.29 4.48
CA ARG A 181 1.83 -7.24 4.37
C ARG A 181 2.76 -7.46 3.17
N ILE A 182 2.17 -7.81 2.02
CA ILE A 182 2.90 -8.17 0.79
C ILE A 182 2.47 -7.35 -0.43
N LYS A 183 1.83 -6.19 -0.29
CA LYS A 183 1.30 -5.47 -1.47
C LYS A 183 2.38 -5.12 -2.48
N ILE A 184 3.52 -4.60 -2.04
CA ILE A 184 4.62 -4.23 -2.93
C ILE A 184 5.16 -5.46 -3.66
N MET A 185 5.37 -6.56 -2.92
CA MET A 185 5.76 -7.84 -3.49
C MET A 185 4.69 -8.40 -4.43
N HIS A 186 3.41 -8.26 -4.09
CA HIS A 186 2.28 -8.80 -4.82
C HIS A 186 2.14 -8.17 -6.19
N GLU A 187 2.12 -6.83 -6.23
CA GLU A 187 2.07 -6.07 -7.48
C GLU A 187 3.37 -6.24 -8.27
N GLY A 188 4.52 -6.09 -7.60
CA GLY A 188 5.82 -6.19 -8.24
C GLY A 188 6.12 -7.56 -8.85
N PHE A 189 5.70 -8.64 -8.18
CA PHE A 189 5.90 -10.00 -8.65
C PHE A 189 4.98 -10.33 -9.83
N ALA A 190 3.73 -9.84 -9.80
CA ALA A 190 2.83 -9.96 -10.94
C ALA A 190 3.37 -9.28 -12.18
N THR A 191 3.84 -8.04 -12.06
CA THR A 191 4.53 -7.34 -13.15
C THR A 191 5.82 -8.04 -13.58
N PHE A 192 6.57 -8.64 -12.65
CA PHE A 192 7.77 -9.43 -12.98
C PHE A 192 7.44 -10.67 -13.80
N VAL A 193 6.39 -11.40 -13.45
CA VAL A 193 5.89 -12.56 -14.20
C VAL A 193 5.40 -12.15 -15.59
N GLU A 194 4.69 -11.03 -15.68
CA GLU A 194 4.26 -10.43 -16.95
C GLU A 194 5.45 -10.12 -17.86
N ASP A 195 6.52 -9.50 -17.34
CA ASP A 195 7.77 -9.23 -18.08
C ASP A 195 8.47 -10.52 -18.55
N LYS A 196 8.45 -11.56 -17.71
CA LYS A 196 8.98 -12.88 -18.06
C LYS A 196 8.18 -13.54 -19.17
N TYR A 197 6.86 -13.48 -19.09
CA TYR A 197 6.00 -14.01 -20.13
C TYR A 197 6.18 -13.27 -21.45
N ALA A 198 6.28 -11.94 -21.42
CA ALA A 198 6.61 -11.14 -22.61
C ALA A 198 7.99 -11.52 -23.21
N THR A 199 8.96 -11.92 -22.38
CA THR A 199 10.26 -12.46 -22.85
C THR A 199 10.09 -13.77 -23.62
N GLU A 200 9.21 -14.65 -23.17
CA GLU A 200 8.90 -15.90 -23.86
C GLU A 200 8.14 -15.67 -25.16
N VAL A 201 7.11 -14.80 -25.15
CA VAL A 201 6.35 -14.41 -26.35
C VAL A 201 7.25 -13.79 -27.41
N ALA A 202 8.27 -13.01 -27.02
CA ALA A 202 9.21 -12.39 -27.96
C ALA A 202 9.97 -13.38 -28.85
N LYS A 203 10.09 -14.65 -28.43
CA LYS A 203 10.73 -15.72 -29.22
C LYS A 203 9.93 -16.10 -30.47
N THR A 204 8.61 -15.88 -30.44
CA THR A 204 7.69 -16.25 -31.53
C THR A 204 6.99 -15.04 -32.14
N ASP A 205 6.70 -14.00 -31.34
CA ASP A 205 6.01 -12.78 -31.75
C ASP A 205 6.57 -11.57 -30.97
N ALA A 206 7.60 -10.95 -31.52
CA ALA A 206 8.22 -9.77 -30.94
C ALA A 206 7.30 -8.55 -30.90
N GLY A 207 6.31 -8.45 -31.81
CA GLY A 207 5.37 -7.34 -31.87
C GLY A 207 4.40 -7.35 -30.69
N THR A 208 3.82 -8.51 -30.40
CA THR A 208 2.98 -8.73 -29.21
C THR A 208 3.79 -8.50 -27.93
N ALA A 209 4.99 -9.05 -27.84
CA ALA A 209 5.86 -8.85 -26.69
C ALA A 209 6.23 -7.38 -26.44
N PHE A 210 6.44 -6.61 -27.50
CA PHE A 210 6.69 -5.16 -27.40
C PHE A 210 5.47 -4.43 -26.80
N LYS A 211 4.26 -4.70 -27.29
CA LYS A 211 3.03 -4.09 -26.78
C LYS A 211 2.74 -4.45 -25.31
N MET A 212 2.98 -5.70 -24.93
CA MET A 212 2.90 -6.13 -23.53
C MET A 212 3.86 -5.31 -22.65
N ARG A 213 5.13 -5.16 -23.05
CA ARG A 213 6.10 -4.36 -22.29
C ARG A 213 5.78 -2.87 -22.29
N GLU A 214 5.20 -2.34 -23.36
CA GLU A 214 4.66 -0.97 -23.37
C GLU A 214 3.54 -0.82 -22.33
N GLY A 215 2.66 -1.81 -22.21
CA GLY A 215 1.64 -1.90 -21.16
C GLY A 215 2.23 -1.89 -19.75
N ILE A 216 3.21 -2.77 -19.49
CA ILE A 216 3.94 -2.82 -18.21
C ILE A 216 4.54 -1.45 -17.88
N LEU A 217 5.20 -0.79 -18.83
CA LEU A 217 5.85 0.50 -18.60
C LEU A 217 4.87 1.65 -18.33
N ARG A 218 3.61 1.54 -18.80
CA ARG A 218 2.53 2.49 -18.49
C ARG A 218 1.94 2.29 -17.09
N VAL A 219 1.88 1.04 -16.61
CA VAL A 219 1.33 0.70 -15.28
C VAL A 219 2.39 0.83 -14.20
N ALA A 220 3.63 0.43 -14.48
CA ALA A 220 4.81 0.66 -13.67
C ALA A 220 5.43 2.04 -13.97
N ASP A 221 4.59 3.07 -14.11
CA ASP A 221 5.08 4.44 -14.19
C ASP A 221 5.11 5.09 -12.80
N VAL A 222 6.09 5.96 -12.57
CA VAL A 222 6.42 6.45 -11.21
C VAL A 222 5.53 7.62 -10.78
N LEU A 223 4.50 7.91 -11.58
CA LEU A 223 3.80 9.20 -11.58
C LEU A 223 2.52 9.19 -10.77
N SER A 224 2.11 8.04 -10.25
CA SER A 224 1.01 7.95 -9.30
C SER A 224 1.47 7.20 -8.04
N PRO A 225 1.16 7.70 -6.83
CA PRO A 225 1.34 6.94 -5.59
C PRO A 225 0.74 5.53 -5.66
N SER A 226 -0.41 5.36 -6.35
CA SER A 226 -1.06 4.07 -6.62
C SER A 226 -0.23 3.08 -7.43
N GLN A 227 0.67 3.58 -8.26
CA GLN A 227 1.54 2.79 -9.11
C GLN A 227 2.91 2.53 -8.46
N LEU A 228 3.21 3.22 -7.35
CA LEU A 228 4.48 3.05 -6.63
C LEU A 228 4.72 1.60 -6.17
N PRO A 229 3.74 0.82 -5.67
CA PRO A 229 3.94 -0.59 -5.35
C PRO A 229 4.41 -1.42 -6.56
N TYR A 230 3.72 -1.27 -7.69
CA TYR A 230 4.04 -1.97 -8.95
C TYR A 230 5.46 -1.64 -9.41
N TYR A 231 5.76 -0.35 -9.47
CA TYR A 231 7.05 0.13 -9.95
C TYR A 231 8.20 -0.31 -9.03
N LEU A 232 8.07 -0.04 -7.73
CA LEU A 232 9.11 -0.35 -6.74
C LEU A 232 9.37 -1.85 -6.66
N GLY A 233 8.30 -2.65 -6.52
CA GLY A 233 8.41 -4.10 -6.40
C GLY A 233 9.00 -4.72 -7.65
N PHE A 234 8.51 -4.35 -8.84
CA PHE A 234 9.03 -4.85 -10.11
C PHE A 234 10.51 -4.50 -10.29
N ARG A 235 10.89 -3.24 -10.06
CA ARG A 235 12.29 -2.80 -10.19
C ARG A 235 13.20 -3.51 -9.20
N LEU A 236 12.76 -3.74 -7.97
CA LEU A 236 13.55 -4.45 -6.99
C LEU A 236 13.72 -5.93 -7.35
N PHE A 237 12.66 -6.61 -7.84
CA PHE A 237 12.80 -7.97 -8.36
C PHE A 237 13.75 -8.05 -9.57
N LYS A 238 13.70 -7.09 -10.50
CA LYS A 238 14.66 -7.04 -11.62
C LYS A 238 16.10 -6.81 -11.16
N ASP A 239 16.31 -5.95 -10.16
CA ASP A 239 17.64 -5.72 -9.60
C ASP A 239 18.18 -6.98 -8.90
N ILE A 240 17.35 -7.66 -8.09
CA ILE A 240 17.69 -8.93 -7.43
C ILE A 240 18.03 -10.00 -8.47
N GLU A 241 17.19 -10.17 -9.50
CA GLU A 241 17.44 -11.10 -10.59
C GLU A 241 18.82 -10.88 -11.21
N ASN A 242 19.14 -9.64 -11.57
CA ASN A 242 20.40 -9.29 -12.19
C ASN A 242 21.57 -9.55 -11.24
N ARG A 243 21.49 -9.10 -9.98
CA ARG A 243 22.54 -9.30 -8.98
C ARG A 243 22.83 -10.78 -8.74
N TRP A 244 21.80 -11.61 -8.60
CA TRP A 244 22.00 -13.05 -8.39
C TRP A 244 22.47 -13.78 -9.65
N ASN A 245 22.02 -13.37 -10.84
CA ASN A 245 22.53 -13.95 -12.08
C ASN A 245 24.01 -13.62 -12.30
N GLU A 246 24.44 -12.41 -11.92
CA GLU A 246 25.81 -11.93 -12.06
C GLU A 246 26.68 -12.22 -10.82
N GLY A 247 26.14 -12.91 -9.82
CA GLY A 247 26.83 -13.30 -8.58
C GLY A 247 27.19 -12.13 -7.65
N ARG A 248 26.62 -10.94 -7.89
CA ARG A 248 26.83 -9.69 -7.15
C ARG A 248 26.01 -9.66 -5.87
N HIS A 249 26.19 -10.67 -5.03
CA HIS A 249 25.44 -10.86 -3.79
C HIS A 249 26.28 -11.55 -2.70
N GLY A 250 25.81 -11.44 -1.46
CA GLY A 250 26.41 -12.07 -0.30
C GLY A 250 27.64 -11.38 0.28
N PRO A 251 28.11 -11.81 1.47
CA PRO A 251 29.17 -11.11 2.21
C PRO A 251 30.50 -11.00 1.46
N LEU A 252 30.84 -12.01 0.65
CA LEU A 252 32.08 -12.00 -0.13
C LEU A 252 32.09 -10.91 -1.19
N TYR A 253 30.95 -10.68 -1.85
CA TYR A 253 30.83 -9.58 -2.82
C TYR A 253 30.92 -8.22 -2.12
N GLU A 254 30.36 -8.09 -0.92
CA GLU A 254 30.42 -6.83 -0.17
C GLU A 254 31.81 -6.46 0.33
N LEU A 255 32.69 -7.45 0.54
CA LEU A 255 34.08 -7.23 0.94
C LEU A 255 34.99 -6.79 -0.22
N LEU A 256 34.51 -6.86 -1.47
CA LEU A 256 35.26 -6.42 -2.63
C LEU A 256 35.44 -4.90 -2.63
N SER A 257 36.61 -4.45 -3.06
CA SER A 257 36.84 -3.05 -3.37
C SER A 257 35.96 -2.58 -4.53
N GLU A 258 35.74 -1.27 -4.64
CA GLU A 258 34.98 -0.69 -5.74
C GLU A 258 35.54 -1.06 -7.13
N ASP A 259 36.87 -1.22 -7.23
CA ASP A 259 37.54 -1.60 -8.47
C ASP A 259 37.27 -3.06 -8.86
N GLU A 260 37.21 -3.95 -7.86
CA GLU A 260 36.84 -5.36 -8.03
C GLU A 260 35.35 -5.48 -8.38
N LYS A 261 34.45 -4.77 -7.67
CA LYS A 261 33.00 -4.77 -7.94
C LYS A 261 32.69 -4.36 -9.37
N ARG A 262 33.38 -3.36 -9.93
CA ARG A 262 33.17 -2.90 -11.33
C ARG A 262 33.45 -3.97 -12.38
N ASN A 263 34.36 -4.91 -12.10
CA ASN A 263 34.73 -5.99 -13.01
C ASN A 263 34.14 -7.35 -12.59
N TYR A 264 33.34 -7.38 -11.53
CA TYR A 264 32.80 -8.61 -10.96
C TYR A 264 31.58 -9.09 -11.74
N ILE A 265 31.75 -10.19 -12.47
CA ILE A 265 30.67 -10.95 -13.10
C ILE A 265 30.95 -12.43 -12.89
N LYS A 266 30.10 -13.07 -12.09
CA LYS A 266 30.07 -14.51 -11.90
C LYS A 266 28.70 -14.99 -12.38
N ARG A 267 28.64 -15.61 -13.56
CA ARG A 267 27.38 -16.11 -14.13
C ARG A 267 26.87 -17.28 -13.29
N GLU A 268 26.08 -16.97 -12.26
CA GLU A 268 25.48 -17.97 -11.38
C GLU A 268 24.06 -18.35 -11.84
N ASP A 269 23.39 -17.46 -12.58
CA ASP A 269 22.01 -17.67 -13.10
C ASP A 269 21.00 -18.07 -12.01
N LYS A 270 21.19 -17.58 -10.77
CA LYS A 270 20.36 -17.90 -9.59
C LYS A 270 19.25 -16.88 -9.30
N GLY A 271 19.06 -15.86 -10.15
CA GLY A 271 18.13 -14.76 -9.91
C GLY A 271 16.70 -15.23 -9.66
N LEU A 272 16.18 -16.10 -10.52
CA LEU A 272 14.83 -16.62 -10.36
C LEU A 272 14.66 -17.47 -9.09
N PHE A 273 15.68 -18.26 -8.72
CA PHE A 273 15.64 -19.08 -7.51
C PHE A 273 15.48 -18.21 -6.26
N GLU A 274 16.28 -17.14 -6.16
CA GLU A 274 16.20 -16.20 -5.04
C GLU A 274 14.82 -15.53 -4.97
N ILE A 275 14.30 -15.05 -6.10
CA ILE A 275 12.98 -14.41 -6.17
C ILE A 275 11.88 -15.35 -5.64
N LEU A 276 11.94 -16.64 -5.98
CA LEU A 276 10.95 -17.61 -5.51
C LEU A 276 11.06 -17.89 -4.01
N GLU A 277 12.26 -17.87 -3.42
CA GLU A 277 12.43 -17.96 -1.97
C GLU A 277 11.91 -16.69 -1.26
N ILE A 278 12.13 -15.51 -1.85
CA ILE A 278 11.55 -14.25 -1.35
C ILE A 278 10.02 -14.34 -1.32
N VAL A 279 9.41 -14.66 -2.46
CA VAL A 279 7.94 -14.80 -2.63
C VAL A 279 7.33 -15.74 -1.58
N LYS A 280 8.04 -16.79 -1.20
CA LYS A 280 7.57 -17.83 -0.27
C LYS A 280 7.56 -17.40 1.19
N SER A 281 8.47 -16.53 1.64
CA SER A 281 8.63 -16.25 3.08
C SER A 281 8.69 -14.79 3.51
N TYR A 282 8.87 -13.84 2.59
CA TYR A 282 9.09 -12.44 2.94
C TYR A 282 7.77 -11.66 3.02
N THR A 283 7.74 -10.67 3.90
CA THR A 283 6.82 -9.52 3.82
C THR A 283 7.44 -8.39 3.01
N ASP A 284 6.66 -7.37 2.64
CA ASP A 284 7.18 -6.13 2.06
C ASP A 284 8.28 -5.51 2.92
N TRP A 285 8.14 -5.64 4.25
CA TRP A 285 9.16 -5.22 5.21
C TRP A 285 10.49 -5.93 4.96
N ASP A 286 10.46 -7.26 5.04
CA ASP A 286 11.65 -8.08 4.86
C ASP A 286 12.26 -7.83 3.47
N PHE A 287 11.42 -7.68 2.45
CA PHE A 287 11.82 -7.48 1.07
C PHE A 287 12.57 -6.16 0.87
N ILE A 288 11.99 -5.03 1.32
CA ILE A 288 12.61 -3.72 1.19
C ILE A 288 13.88 -3.63 2.06
N PHE A 289 13.82 -4.08 3.32
CA PHE A 289 14.97 -3.95 4.22
C PHE A 289 16.13 -4.89 3.88
N SER A 290 15.86 -6.06 3.30
CA SER A 290 16.92 -7.00 2.94
C SER A 290 17.57 -6.71 1.58
N TYR A 291 16.80 -6.19 0.61
CA TYR A 291 17.28 -6.11 -0.78
C TYR A 291 17.37 -4.70 -1.37
N ALA A 292 16.64 -3.71 -0.84
CA ALA A 292 16.71 -2.34 -1.35
C ALA A 292 17.94 -1.63 -0.76
N ASP A 293 19.10 -1.88 -1.36
CA ASP A 293 20.37 -1.29 -0.97
C ASP A 293 20.57 0.14 -1.51
N ASN A 294 21.68 0.75 -1.13
CA ASN A 294 22.00 2.12 -1.55
C ASN A 294 22.13 2.22 -3.08
N ASP A 295 22.63 1.18 -3.76
CA ASP A 295 22.83 1.16 -5.22
C ASP A 295 21.53 0.89 -5.99
N PHE A 296 20.57 0.20 -5.38
CA PHE A 296 19.21 0.15 -5.88
C PHE A 296 18.59 1.55 -5.87
N PHE A 297 18.65 2.26 -4.74
CA PHE A 297 18.15 3.64 -4.64
C PHE A 297 18.92 4.62 -5.57
N LYS A 298 20.25 4.45 -5.66
CA LYS A 298 21.13 4.56 -6.86
C LYS A 298 20.44 4.75 -8.22
N LYS A 299 19.96 3.61 -8.69
CA LYS A 299 19.42 3.47 -10.03
C LYS A 299 18.01 4.05 -10.08
N LEU A 300 17.23 3.85 -9.01
CA LEU A 300 15.86 4.31 -8.90
C LEU A 300 15.76 5.84 -9.03
N ALA A 301 16.55 6.60 -8.28
CA ALA A 301 16.53 8.07 -8.34
C ALA A 301 16.80 8.58 -9.75
N LYS A 302 17.85 8.04 -10.36
CA LYS A 302 18.30 8.43 -11.69
C LYS A 302 17.21 8.13 -12.72
N GLU A 303 16.60 6.96 -12.65
CA GLU A 303 15.50 6.58 -13.55
C GLU A 303 14.30 7.53 -13.39
N ILE A 304 13.92 7.86 -12.14
CA ILE A 304 12.81 8.78 -11.88
C ILE A 304 13.15 10.19 -12.38
N GLU A 305 14.38 10.68 -12.17
CA GLU A 305 14.82 12.00 -12.65
C GLU A 305 14.82 12.07 -14.18
N GLU A 306 15.36 11.05 -14.86
CA GLU A 306 15.34 10.95 -16.32
C GLU A 306 13.91 10.91 -16.87
N LYS A 307 13.00 10.19 -16.20
CA LYS A 307 11.57 10.17 -16.56
C LYS A 307 10.93 11.54 -16.31
N THR A 308 11.17 12.16 -15.15
CA THR A 308 10.59 13.47 -14.80
C THR A 308 10.98 14.53 -15.82
N ASN A 309 12.25 14.56 -16.25
CA ASN A 309 12.73 15.48 -17.29
C ASN A 309 12.07 15.25 -18.65
N LYS A 310 11.57 14.05 -18.94
CA LYS A 310 10.80 13.72 -20.16
C LYS A 310 9.29 14.00 -20.03
N LEU A 311 8.79 14.17 -18.81
CA LEU A 311 7.35 14.23 -18.50
C LEU A 311 6.81 15.64 -18.29
N ILE A 312 7.65 16.69 -18.35
CA ILE A 312 7.22 18.10 -18.33
C ILE A 312 6.20 18.41 -19.46
N GLU A 313 6.01 17.52 -20.44
CA GLU A 313 5.02 17.62 -21.52
C GLU A 313 3.64 16.97 -21.23
N ARG A 314 3.47 16.17 -20.17
CA ARG A 314 2.20 15.48 -19.89
C ARG A 314 1.56 16.02 -18.61
N GLN A 315 0.43 16.71 -18.75
CA GLN A 315 -0.39 17.30 -17.69
C GLN A 315 -1.02 16.25 -16.74
N TYR A 316 -0.20 15.50 -16.00
CA TYR A 316 -0.67 14.77 -14.82
C TYR A 316 -0.60 15.71 -13.61
N ALA A 317 -1.70 15.79 -12.85
CA ALA A 317 -1.83 16.67 -11.68
C ALA A 317 -0.89 16.29 -10.52
N ASP A 318 -0.43 15.04 -10.51
CA ASP A 318 0.43 14.50 -9.46
C ASP A 318 1.90 14.55 -9.90
N SER A 319 2.62 15.58 -9.47
CA SER A 319 4.04 15.69 -9.74
C SER A 319 4.84 14.67 -8.92
N PRO A 320 5.73 13.86 -9.53
CA PRO A 320 6.62 12.94 -8.80
C PRO A 320 7.67 13.68 -7.96
N ALA A 321 7.65 15.02 -7.95
CA ALA A 321 8.57 15.88 -7.23
C ALA A 321 8.83 15.43 -5.80
N ASN A 322 7.83 14.88 -5.10
CA ASN A 322 8.00 14.47 -3.72
C ASN A 322 8.76 13.15 -3.54
N VAL A 323 8.54 12.15 -4.40
CA VAL A 323 9.33 10.91 -4.40
C VAL A 323 10.74 11.23 -4.91
N VAL A 324 10.85 12.05 -5.94
CA VAL A 324 12.13 12.59 -6.43
C VAL A 324 12.89 13.32 -5.33
N ASN A 325 12.25 14.24 -4.61
CA ASN A 325 12.86 15.01 -3.53
C ASN A 325 13.26 14.09 -2.36
N MET A 326 12.39 13.14 -1.98
CA MET A 326 12.69 12.16 -0.94
C MET A 326 13.93 11.35 -1.29
N VAL A 327 14.01 10.86 -2.53
CA VAL A 327 15.18 10.13 -3.00
C VAL A 327 16.40 11.07 -3.06
N LYS A 328 16.27 12.30 -3.57
CA LYS A 328 17.36 13.29 -3.60
C LYS A 328 17.90 13.63 -2.20
N ASP A 329 17.03 13.77 -1.20
CA ASP A 329 17.43 14.07 0.17
C ASP A 329 18.18 12.90 0.82
N TYR A 330 17.77 11.66 0.54
CA TYR A 330 18.52 10.47 0.92
C TYR A 330 19.94 10.47 0.32
N TYR A 331 20.10 10.84 -0.96
CA TYR A 331 21.41 10.93 -1.62
C TYR A 331 22.30 12.02 -1.07
N ASN A 332 21.70 13.15 -0.74
CA ASN A 332 22.39 14.25 -0.07
C ASN A 332 22.74 13.93 1.40
N LYS A 333 22.54 12.67 1.83
CA LYS A 333 22.79 12.13 3.18
C LYS A 333 22.09 12.93 4.27
N LYS A 334 20.91 13.49 3.96
CA LYS A 334 20.09 14.22 4.94
C LYS A 334 19.16 13.31 5.74
N ILE A 335 19.01 12.05 5.32
CA ILE A 335 18.06 11.09 5.88
C ILE A 335 18.78 9.74 6.05
N ASP A 336 18.56 9.07 7.18
CA ASP A 336 19.07 7.71 7.43
C ASP A 336 18.46 6.69 6.44
N PRO A 337 19.23 5.71 5.93
CA PRO A 337 18.71 4.71 4.98
C PRO A 337 17.51 3.90 5.46
N ASN A 338 17.42 3.60 6.75
CA ASN A 338 16.29 2.85 7.31
C ASN A 338 15.06 3.73 7.41
N ILE A 339 15.22 5.02 7.72
CA ILE A 339 14.14 6.00 7.64
C ILE A 339 13.62 6.08 6.20
N PHE A 340 14.51 6.17 5.22
CA PHE A 340 14.11 6.26 3.81
C PHE A 340 13.34 5.00 3.35
N ARG A 341 13.83 3.81 3.68
CA ARG A 341 13.11 2.54 3.44
C ARG A 341 11.73 2.53 4.09
N PHE A 342 11.66 3.03 5.31
CA PHE A 342 10.42 3.09 6.07
C PHE A 342 9.43 4.08 5.46
N GLN A 343 9.87 5.28 5.08
CA GLN A 343 9.06 6.25 4.34
C GLN A 343 8.52 5.64 3.05
N LEU A 344 9.37 4.93 2.31
CA LEU A 344 8.99 4.30 1.06
C LEU A 344 7.87 3.26 1.29
N LEU A 345 7.99 2.42 2.32
CA LEU A 345 6.95 1.47 2.72
C LEU A 345 5.64 2.19 3.09
N MET A 346 5.69 3.17 4.00
CA MET A 346 4.49 3.87 4.48
C MET A 346 3.83 4.78 3.44
N ARG A 347 4.55 5.18 2.39
CA ARG A 347 4.00 5.99 1.29
C ARG A 347 3.33 5.15 0.22
N THR A 348 3.55 3.84 0.19
CA THR A 348 2.78 2.96 -0.70
C THR A 348 1.36 2.84 -0.18
N GLU A 349 0.39 2.81 -1.08
CA GLU A 349 -1.01 3.14 -0.76
C GLU A 349 -1.69 2.27 0.32
N ASN A 350 -1.09 1.14 0.68
CA ASN A 350 -1.69 0.19 1.59
C ASN A 350 -1.35 0.42 3.07
N TYR A 351 -0.33 1.24 3.34
CA TYR A 351 0.16 1.51 4.69
C TYR A 351 -0.35 2.89 5.12
N GLY A 352 -1.66 2.98 5.40
CA GLY A 352 -2.25 4.13 6.06
C GLY A 352 -1.53 4.46 7.38
N PRO A 353 -1.75 5.63 7.97
CA PRO A 353 -1.09 6.00 9.19
C PRO A 353 -1.67 5.15 10.32
N MET A 354 -0.80 4.82 11.25
CA MET A 354 -1.20 4.04 12.40
C MET A 354 -1.97 4.95 13.35
N LEU A 355 -3.30 4.89 13.27
CA LEU A 355 -4.20 5.56 14.19
C LEU A 355 -4.91 4.53 15.05
N TYR A 356 -5.24 4.91 16.27
CA TYR A 356 -6.04 4.11 17.16
C TYR A 356 -7.03 4.99 17.92
N VAL A 357 -8.07 4.35 18.49
CA VAL A 357 -8.96 4.99 19.45
C VAL A 357 -8.36 4.76 20.85
N PRO A 358 -7.95 5.81 21.58
CA PRO A 358 -7.36 5.63 22.90
C PRO A 358 -8.34 5.01 23.90
N LYS A 359 -7.83 4.19 24.82
CA LYS A 359 -8.62 3.67 25.95
C LYS A 359 -9.38 4.80 26.66
N GLY A 360 -10.66 4.58 26.96
CA GLY A 360 -11.44 5.54 27.75
C GLY A 360 -11.93 6.78 26.98
N SER A 361 -11.48 6.98 25.73
CA SER A 361 -11.65 8.24 25.00
C SER A 361 -13.00 8.40 24.29
N PHE A 362 -13.68 7.28 23.99
CA PHE A 362 -14.97 7.29 23.35
C PHE A 362 -16.08 7.23 24.39
N ASN A 363 -17.05 8.13 24.29
CA ASN A 363 -18.22 8.19 25.18
C ASN A 363 -19.55 8.30 24.41
N GLY A 364 -19.53 8.21 23.08
CA GLY A 364 -20.68 8.36 22.21
C GLY A 364 -20.81 9.73 21.54
N ASP A 365 -20.20 10.78 22.08
CA ASP A 365 -20.39 12.16 21.59
C ASP A 365 -19.27 12.64 20.67
N ARG A 366 -18.09 12.02 20.74
CA ARG A 366 -16.92 12.37 19.94
C ARG A 366 -16.00 11.17 19.77
N LEU A 367 -15.53 10.94 18.54
CA LEU A 367 -14.48 9.97 18.26
C LEU A 367 -13.12 10.65 18.36
N ILE A 368 -12.21 10.10 19.17
CA ILE A 368 -10.81 10.56 19.24
C ILE A 368 -9.94 9.51 18.56
N LEU A 369 -9.17 9.95 17.58
CA LEU A 369 -8.13 9.18 16.91
C LEU A 369 -6.78 9.74 17.33
N ARG A 370 -5.87 8.89 17.76
CA ARG A 370 -4.51 9.29 18.09
C ARG A 370 -3.52 8.59 17.18
N GLN A 371 -2.57 9.34 16.65
CA GLN A 371 -1.49 8.78 15.86
C GLN A 371 -0.50 8.04 16.76
N ASP A 372 -0.18 6.80 16.40
CA ASP A 372 0.86 6.00 17.03
C ASP A 372 2.13 6.04 16.17
N LEU A 373 3.21 6.56 16.73
CA LEU A 373 4.55 6.56 16.16
C LEU A 373 5.54 5.74 16.99
N SER A 374 5.09 5.09 18.07
CA SER A 374 5.94 4.22 18.90
C SER A 374 6.53 3.05 18.10
N PHE A 375 5.85 2.66 17.01
CA PHE A 375 6.34 1.65 16.07
C PHE A 375 7.73 1.99 15.51
N LEU A 376 8.05 3.28 15.33
CA LEU A 376 9.31 3.72 14.71
C LEU A 376 10.53 3.24 15.48
N LYS A 377 10.47 3.29 16.82
CA LYS A 377 11.55 2.83 17.71
C LYS A 377 11.76 1.33 17.62
N ARG A 378 10.68 0.60 17.37
CA ARG A 378 10.72 -0.87 17.27
C ARG A 378 11.41 -1.32 15.98
N TYR A 379 11.36 -0.49 14.93
CA TYR A 379 11.82 -0.87 13.60
C TYR A 379 13.20 -0.32 13.20
N THR A 380 13.64 0.79 13.78
CA THR A 380 15.00 1.31 13.54
C THR A 380 16.07 0.67 14.42
N GLY A 381 15.66 -0.21 15.34
CA GLY A 381 16.57 -0.87 16.27
C GLY A 381 17.12 0.10 17.32
N ILE A 382 18.31 -0.20 17.86
CA ILE A 382 18.97 0.67 18.84
C ILE A 382 19.62 1.83 18.10
N ILE A 383 18.91 2.95 18.01
CA ILE A 383 19.49 4.22 17.60
C ILE A 383 20.28 4.79 18.80
N PRO A 384 21.56 5.19 18.64
CA PRO A 384 22.30 5.92 19.66
C PRO A 384 21.49 7.13 20.17
N GLU A 385 21.55 7.41 21.48
CA GLU A 385 20.67 8.41 22.12
C GLU A 385 20.76 9.81 21.49
N GLU A 386 21.94 10.19 21.00
CA GLU A 386 22.19 11.44 20.26
C GLU A 386 21.47 11.49 18.90
N GLN A 387 21.34 10.35 18.22
CA GLN A 387 20.61 10.22 16.96
C GLN A 387 19.11 10.03 17.18
N ARG A 388 18.69 9.53 18.35
CA ARG A 388 17.27 9.26 18.69
C ARG A 388 16.42 10.53 18.65
N LYS A 389 16.90 11.66 19.18
CA LYS A 389 16.16 12.93 19.14
C LYS A 389 16.03 13.50 17.74
N ASN A 390 17.08 13.39 16.92
CA ASN A 390 17.00 13.77 15.51
C ASN A 390 16.05 12.84 14.75
N PHE A 391 16.10 11.54 15.03
CA PHE A 391 15.20 10.54 14.46
C PHE A 391 13.74 10.79 14.82
N GLU A 392 13.40 11.02 16.10
CA GLU A 392 12.03 11.30 16.53
C GLU A 392 11.52 12.62 15.92
N ARG A 393 12.39 13.63 15.79
CA ARG A 393 12.06 14.89 15.11
C ARG A 393 11.88 14.72 13.59
N GLU A 394 12.74 13.95 12.94
CA GLU A 394 12.64 13.65 11.51
C GLU A 394 11.40 12.80 11.23
N ALA A 395 11.16 11.76 12.01
CA ALA A 395 9.93 10.99 11.98
C ALA A 395 8.70 11.88 12.17
N ALA A 396 8.73 12.79 13.14
CA ALA A 396 7.68 13.76 13.34
C ALA A 396 7.43 14.67 12.13
N GLN A 397 8.51 15.17 11.54
CA GLN A 397 8.48 15.92 10.28
C GLN A 397 7.90 15.11 9.12
N MET A 398 8.14 13.80 9.10
CA MET A 398 7.78 12.92 8.00
C MET A 398 6.38 12.35 8.12
N PHE A 399 5.88 12.11 9.33
CA PHE A 399 4.59 11.49 9.59
C PHE A 399 3.54 12.49 10.09
N GLY A 400 3.87 13.78 10.21
CA GLY A 400 2.88 14.81 10.51
C GLY A 400 1.72 14.73 9.52
N LEU A 401 0.51 14.54 10.04
CA LEU A 401 -0.69 14.33 9.21
C LEU A 401 -1.38 15.65 8.83
N TYR A 402 -0.90 16.79 9.31
CA TYR A 402 -1.55 18.06 9.03
C TYR A 402 -0.53 19.20 8.99
N ASN A 403 -0.47 19.91 7.88
CA ASN A 403 0.39 21.08 7.72
C ASN A 403 -0.36 22.27 7.09
N GLU A 404 0.22 23.48 7.14
CA GLU A 404 -0.33 24.67 6.48
C GLU A 404 -0.21 24.64 4.95
N ASP A 405 0.55 23.70 4.39
CA ASP A 405 0.61 23.47 2.94
C ASP A 405 -0.77 23.04 2.40
N ALA A 406 -1.25 23.71 1.36
CA ALA A 406 -2.62 23.58 0.87
C ALA A 406 -3.04 22.14 0.49
N GLY A 407 -2.10 21.28 0.07
CA GLY A 407 -2.39 19.89 -0.34
C GLY A 407 -2.69 18.95 0.83
N GLU A 408 -1.73 18.76 1.74
CA GLU A 408 -1.89 17.85 2.89
C GLU A 408 -3.01 18.30 3.84
N LYS A 409 -3.20 19.61 3.97
CA LYS A 409 -4.33 20.19 4.72
C LYS A 409 -5.67 19.73 4.16
N GLN A 410 -5.80 19.62 2.84
CA GLN A 410 -7.04 19.22 2.18
C GLN A 410 -7.32 17.72 2.32
N GLU A 411 -6.30 16.87 2.20
CA GLU A 411 -6.43 15.40 2.29
C GLU A 411 -6.89 14.95 3.68
N THR A 412 -6.17 15.36 4.73
CA THR A 412 -6.53 15.02 6.12
C THR A 412 -7.88 15.63 6.51
N ALA A 413 -8.17 16.86 6.04
CA ALA A 413 -9.49 17.45 6.24
C ALA A 413 -10.60 16.62 5.58
N LEU A 414 -10.40 16.15 4.35
CA LEU A 414 -11.35 15.35 3.61
C LEU A 414 -11.59 14.00 4.31
N ALA A 415 -10.53 13.31 4.72
CA ALA A 415 -10.62 12.05 5.44
C ALA A 415 -11.38 12.20 6.76
N LEU A 416 -11.05 13.21 7.56
CA LEU A 416 -11.75 13.48 8.83
C LEU A 416 -13.21 13.88 8.61
N ASN A 417 -13.51 14.64 7.54
CA ASN A 417 -14.89 14.99 7.18
C ASN A 417 -15.70 13.74 6.80
N ARG A 418 -15.13 12.81 6.03
CA ARG A 418 -15.77 11.53 5.68
C ARG A 418 -16.07 10.71 6.94
N ILE A 419 -15.10 10.56 7.84
CA ILE A 419 -15.30 9.79 9.08
C ILE A 419 -16.35 10.46 9.96
N ALA A 420 -16.29 11.78 10.15
CA ALA A 420 -17.26 12.51 10.96
C ALA A 420 -18.67 12.46 10.36
N SER A 421 -18.79 12.50 9.03
CA SER A 421 -20.07 12.31 8.33
C SER A 421 -20.63 10.91 8.55
N LEU A 422 -19.78 9.88 8.47
CA LEU A 422 -20.17 8.49 8.67
C LEU A 422 -20.66 8.22 10.10
N TRP A 423 -19.94 8.76 11.07
CA TRP A 423 -20.26 8.61 12.49
C TRP A 423 -21.38 9.53 12.96
N ASN A 424 -21.68 10.60 12.21
CA ASN A 424 -22.61 11.67 12.57
C ASN A 424 -22.29 12.31 13.94
N ILE A 425 -21.01 12.34 14.30
CA ILE A 425 -20.44 13.00 15.49
C ILE A 425 -19.10 13.63 15.13
N PRO A 426 -18.60 14.60 15.92
CA PRO A 426 -17.27 15.14 15.72
C PRO A 426 -16.17 14.07 15.85
N VAL A 427 -15.13 14.21 15.02
CA VAL A 427 -13.93 13.38 15.05
C VAL A 427 -12.73 14.28 15.30
N SER A 428 -11.93 13.96 16.32
CA SER A 428 -10.69 14.66 16.65
C SER A 428 -9.50 13.75 16.35
N LEU A 429 -8.51 14.27 15.64
CA LEU A 429 -7.23 13.64 15.38
C LEU A 429 -6.13 14.31 16.21
N GLU A 430 -5.53 13.55 17.12
CA GLU A 430 -4.32 13.93 17.85
C GLU A 430 -3.09 13.48 17.05
N THR A 431 -2.36 14.46 16.54
CA THR A 431 -1.19 14.29 15.66
C THR A 431 -0.19 15.42 15.93
N MET A 432 0.69 15.69 14.98
CA MET A 432 1.61 16.81 15.00
C MET A 432 1.75 17.43 13.62
N ASN A 433 2.23 18.67 13.60
CA ASN A 433 2.59 19.38 12.39
C ASN A 433 3.99 18.96 11.89
N LYS A 434 4.43 19.49 10.73
CA LYS A 434 5.78 19.20 10.21
C LYS A 434 6.89 19.69 11.12
N GLU A 435 6.68 20.68 11.96
CA GLU A 435 7.69 21.11 12.93
C GLU A 435 7.79 20.15 14.14
N GLY A 436 6.97 19.09 14.18
CA GLY A 436 6.89 18.13 15.26
C GLY A 436 6.16 18.65 16.50
N LYS A 437 5.38 19.73 16.36
CA LYS A 437 4.56 20.27 17.46
C LYS A 437 3.21 19.56 17.51
N PRO A 438 2.74 19.17 18.72
CA PRO A 438 1.43 18.57 18.90
C PRO A 438 0.29 19.40 18.31
N LEU A 439 -0.68 18.71 17.71
CA LEU A 439 -1.83 19.30 17.05
C LEU A 439 -3.06 18.43 17.26
N THR A 440 -4.20 19.06 17.52
CA THR A 440 -5.50 18.41 17.47
C THR A 440 -6.31 18.99 16.32
N VAL A 441 -6.68 18.15 15.36
CA VAL A 441 -7.49 18.50 14.19
C VAL A 441 -8.89 17.93 14.38
N THR A 442 -9.91 18.78 14.51
CA THR A 442 -11.28 18.34 14.76
C THR A 442 -12.18 18.61 13.57
N SER A 443 -12.87 17.59 13.07
CA SER A 443 -13.92 17.70 12.06
C SER A 443 -15.30 17.52 12.66
N ASN A 444 -16.27 18.28 12.15
CA ASN A 444 -17.70 18.04 12.35
C ASN A 444 -18.42 17.51 11.09
N GLY A 445 -17.67 16.98 10.12
CA GLY A 445 -18.17 16.50 8.83
C GLY A 445 -18.23 17.56 7.72
N LYS A 446 -18.01 18.84 8.04
CA LYS A 446 -18.02 19.94 7.05
C LYS A 446 -16.86 20.91 7.19
N LYS A 447 -16.46 21.19 8.43
CA LYS A 447 -15.39 22.15 8.76
C LYS A 447 -14.36 21.48 9.66
N ILE A 448 -13.14 21.93 9.50
CA ILE A 448 -12.00 21.57 10.35
C ILE A 448 -11.70 22.75 11.28
N ASP A 449 -11.49 22.42 12.56
CA ASP A 449 -10.89 23.30 13.55
C ASP A 449 -9.54 22.72 13.99
N VAL A 450 -8.56 23.59 14.23
CA VAL A 450 -7.19 23.18 14.54
C VAL A 450 -6.75 23.83 15.84
N SER A 451 -6.26 23.01 16.77
CA SER A 451 -5.73 23.47 18.05
C SER A 451 -4.30 22.99 18.24
N GLU A 452 -3.39 23.88 18.67
CA GLU A 452 -2.05 23.52 19.13
C GLU A 452 -2.06 22.92 20.56
N LYS A 453 -3.24 22.61 21.11
CA LYS A 453 -3.42 21.96 22.40
C LYS A 453 -3.81 20.50 22.18
N GLY A 454 -3.22 19.59 22.94
CA GLY A 454 -3.51 18.15 22.91
C GLY A 454 -2.30 17.31 23.31
N ASP A 455 -2.52 16.00 23.43
CA ASP A 455 -1.48 15.04 23.84
C ASP A 455 -0.52 14.67 22.70
N GLY A 456 -0.83 15.10 21.46
CA GLY A 456 -0.04 14.78 20.27
C GLY A 456 0.03 13.28 19.98
N PRO A 457 0.93 12.86 19.09
CA PRO A 457 1.10 11.45 18.77
C PRO A 457 1.75 10.69 19.92
N LYS A 458 1.48 9.39 20.00
CA LYS A 458 2.18 8.48 20.90
C LYS A 458 3.57 8.19 20.34
N LEU A 459 4.62 8.55 21.07
CA LEU A 459 6.02 8.33 20.65
C LEU A 459 6.69 7.15 21.38
N ASP A 460 6.14 6.72 22.51
CA ASP A 460 6.70 5.72 23.43
C ASP A 460 5.57 4.83 23.96
N ASP A 461 5.91 3.61 24.36
CA ASP A 461 5.00 2.64 25.01
C ASP A 461 4.97 2.74 26.53
#